data_AF-A0A1H1VGG4-F1
#
_entry.id   AF-A0A1H1VGG4-F1
#
_cell.length_a   1.000
_cell.length_b   1.000
_cell.length_c   1.000
_cell.angle_alpha   90.00
_cell.angle_beta   90.00
_cell.angle_gamma   90.00
#
_symmetry.space_group_name_H-M   'P 1'
#
loop_
_entity.id
_entity.type
_entity.pdbx_description
1 polymer ?
#
loop_
_entity_poly.entity_id
_entity_poly.type
_entity_poly.pdbx_seq_one_letter_code
_entity_poly.pdbx_strand_id
1 'polypeptide(L)'
;MSDKGNFKRLTLVATIATLVTFIVGLMMVYLGSRLAGGIDGYGQLLESAAPALLVWRLLLYALLVLAWMGQLRKRVVQWLKEDADGGTEGLARLHRLECAVVILAVVVETYNLYATWGHT
;
A
#
# COMPACT_ATOMS: atom_id res chain seq x y z
N MET A 1 26.35 -9.11 -18.80
CA MET A 1 26.85 -8.14 -17.80
C MET A 1 25.88 -6.96 -17.53
N SER A 2 24.57 -7.12 -17.78
CA SER A 2 23.55 -6.05 -17.71
C SER A 2 22.61 -6.14 -16.48
N ASP A 3 22.64 -7.26 -15.76
CA ASP A 3 21.64 -7.59 -14.73
C ASP A 3 21.84 -6.85 -13.39
N LYS A 4 23.10 -6.58 -13.01
CA LYS A 4 23.44 -5.86 -11.77
C LYS A 4 22.99 -4.39 -11.76
N GLY A 5 22.82 -3.76 -12.93
CA GLY A 5 22.41 -2.36 -13.05
C GLY A 5 20.94 -2.14 -12.73
N ASN A 6 20.07 -3.05 -13.17
CA ASN A 6 18.63 -2.98 -12.94
C ASN A 6 18.29 -3.28 -11.48
N PHE A 7 18.96 -4.25 -10.85
CA PHE A 7 18.74 -4.58 -9.44
C PHE A 7 19.04 -3.39 -8.51
N LYS A 8 20.16 -2.68 -8.73
CA LYS A 8 20.51 -1.48 -7.93
C LYS A 8 19.50 -0.34 -8.10
N ARG A 9 18.94 -0.17 -9.30
CA ARG A 9 17.90 0.84 -9.55
C ARG A 9 16.60 0.47 -8.86
N LEU A 10 16.22 -0.80 -8.92
CA LEU A 10 14.99 -1.30 -8.27
C LEU A 10 15.06 -1.16 -6.75
N THR A 11 16.20 -1.53 -6.14
CA THR A 11 16.41 -1.37 -4.70
C THR A 11 16.45 0.11 -4.30
N LEU A 12 17.10 0.97 -5.09
CA LEU A 12 17.11 2.41 -4.83
C LEU A 12 15.69 2.99 -4.87
N VAL A 13 14.89 2.65 -5.88
CA VAL A 13 13.49 3.11 -6.01
C VAL A 13 12.65 2.62 -4.84
N ALA A 14 12.78 1.34 -4.45
CA ALA A 14 12.06 0.78 -3.31
C ALA A 14 12.44 1.48 -1.98
N THR A 15 13.73 1.76 -1.77
CA THR A 15 14.21 2.49 -0.59
C THR A 15 13.70 3.92 -0.58
N ILE A 16 13.77 4.64 -1.70
CA ILE A 16 13.24 6.01 -1.81
C ILE A 16 11.73 6.02 -1.55
N ALA A 17 10.98 5.11 -2.17
CA ALA A 17 9.55 4.99 -1.96
C ALA A 17 9.22 4.75 -0.47
N THR A 18 9.94 3.82 0.18
CA THR A 18 9.78 3.53 1.61
C THR A 18 10.09 4.76 2.46
N LEU A 19 11.19 5.46 2.18
CA LEU A 19 11.58 6.66 2.91
C LEU A 19 10.55 7.78 2.75
N VAL A 20 10.04 7.99 1.54
CA VAL A 20 8.98 8.97 1.26
C VAL A 20 7.72 8.61 2.01
N THR A 21 7.27 7.35 1.97
CA THR A 21 6.09 6.90 2.73
C THR A 21 6.28 7.13 4.23
N PHE A 22 7.46 6.83 4.76
CA PHE A 22 7.76 7.04 6.17
C PHE A 22 7.74 8.54 6.56
N ILE A 23 8.38 9.40 5.77
CA ILE A 23 8.39 10.85 6.00
C ILE A 23 6.98 11.43 5.92
N VAL A 24 6.19 11.04 4.92
CA VAL A 24 4.79 11.48 4.78
C VAL A 24 3.96 11.05 5.99
N GLY A 25 4.14 9.81 6.46
CA GLY A 25 3.49 9.31 7.67
C GLY A 25 3.84 10.16 8.91
N LEU A 26 5.13 10.44 9.13
CA LEU A 26 5.58 11.29 10.23
C LEU A 26 5.02 12.72 10.12
N MET A 27 4.99 13.29 8.92
CA MET A 27 4.44 14.62 8.70
C MET A 27 2.95 14.69 9.03
N MET A 28 2.17 13.68 8.65
CA MET A 28 0.75 13.62 9.00
C MET A 28 0.53 13.56 10.51
N VAL A 29 1.29 12.73 11.22
CA VAL A 29 1.20 12.64 12.70
C VAL A 29 1.60 13.96 13.35
N TYR A 30 2.69 14.58 12.90
CA TYR A 30 3.17 15.86 13.43
C TYR A 30 2.15 16.99 13.21
N LEU A 31 1.64 17.14 11.98
CA LEU A 31 0.65 18.15 11.64
C LEU A 31 -0.67 17.91 12.38
N GLY A 32 -1.14 16.67 12.40
CA GLY A 32 -2.35 16.28 13.13
C GLY A 32 -2.25 16.58 14.62
N SER A 33 -1.14 16.21 15.26
CA SER A 33 -0.88 16.50 16.68
C SER A 33 -0.83 18.00 16.96
N ARG A 34 -0.22 18.78 16.07
CA ARG A 34 -0.12 20.23 16.24
C ARG A 34 -1.49 20.92 16.10
N LEU A 35 -2.32 20.46 15.15
CA LEU A 35 -3.67 21.01 14.93
C LEU A 35 -4.65 20.62 16.04
N ALA A 36 -4.50 19.43 16.61
CA ALA A 36 -5.36 18.90 17.66
C ALA A 36 -4.99 19.37 19.08
N GLY A 37 -3.96 20.22 19.22
CA GLY A 37 -3.52 20.74 20.52
C GLY A 37 -2.66 19.77 21.35
N GLY A 38 -2.13 18.71 20.73
CA GLY A 38 -1.33 17.69 21.39
C GLY A 38 -1.59 16.28 20.84
N ILE A 39 -0.77 15.32 21.26
CA ILE A 39 -0.90 13.92 20.81
C ILE A 39 -2.18 13.26 21.33
N ASP A 40 -2.62 13.62 22.54
CA ASP A 40 -3.85 13.11 23.15
C ASP A 40 -5.10 13.62 22.43
N GLY A 41 -5.12 14.92 22.10
CA GLY A 41 -6.19 15.53 21.31
C GLY A 41 -6.27 14.94 19.90
N TYR A 42 -5.12 14.61 19.29
CA TYR A 42 -5.06 13.93 18.01
C TYR A 42 -5.58 12.49 18.09
N GLY A 43 -5.27 11.77 19.17
CA GLY A 43 -5.83 10.44 19.46
C GLY A 43 -7.36 10.45 19.50
N GLN A 44 -7.96 11.38 20.25
CA GLN A 44 -9.43 11.52 20.32
C GLN A 44 -10.05 11.92 18.98
N LEU A 45 -9.37 12.78 18.21
CA LEU A 45 -9.78 13.13 16.84
C LEU A 45 -9.74 11.91 15.91
N LEU A 46 -8.72 11.06 16.02
CA LEU A 46 -8.61 9.83 15.23
C LEU A 46 -9.67 8.80 15.62
N GLU A 47 -9.95 8.64 16.92
CA GLU A 47 -11.02 7.74 17.40
C GLU A 47 -12.39 8.21 16.91
N SER A 48 -12.71 9.50 17.06
CA SER A 48 -13.98 10.05 16.59
C SER A 48 -14.13 10.02 15.05
N ALA A 49 -13.02 10.16 14.32
CA ALA A 49 -12.99 10.07 12.86
C ALA A 49 -12.80 8.63 12.33
N ALA A 50 -12.69 7.63 13.20
CA ALA A 50 -12.41 6.24 12.80
C ALA A 50 -13.31 5.71 11.66
N PRO A 51 -14.65 5.91 11.65
CA PRO A 51 -15.47 5.47 10.53
C PRO A 51 -15.16 6.21 9.22
N ALA A 52 -14.85 7.50 9.28
CA ALA A 52 -14.45 8.27 8.10
C ALA A 52 -13.09 7.81 7.57
N LEU A 53 -12.14 7.49 8.45
CA LEU A 53 -10.84 6.93 8.09
C LEU A 53 -10.96 5.56 7.44
N LEU A 54 -11.88 4.71 7.92
CA LEU A 54 -12.19 3.43 7.29
C LEU A 54 -12.69 3.65 5.85
N VAL A 55 -13.69 4.52 5.66
CA VAL A 55 -14.22 4.84 4.31
C VAL A 55 -13.10 5.36 3.41
N TRP A 56 -12.25 6.24 3.92
CA TRP A 56 -11.09 6.74 3.20
C TRP A 56 -10.13 5.62 2.75
N ARG A 57 -9.78 4.68 3.64
CA ARG A 57 -8.94 3.52 3.27
C ARG A 57 -9.58 2.66 2.20
N LEU A 58 -10.88 2.36 2.32
CA LEU A 58 -11.60 1.55 1.34
C LEU A 58 -11.63 2.23 -0.03
N LEU A 59 -11.86 3.55 -0.08
CA LEU A 59 -11.78 4.33 -1.32
C LEU A 59 -10.38 4.29 -1.91
N LEU A 60 -9.32 4.44 -1.10
CA LEU A 60 -7.95 4.32 -1.56
C LEU A 60 -7.64 2.93 -2.12
N TYR A 61 -8.08 1.85 -1.47
CA TYR A 61 -7.91 0.50 -1.99
C TYR A 61 -8.65 0.31 -3.31
N ALA A 62 -9.88 0.81 -3.42
CA ALA A 62 -10.63 0.77 -4.68
C ALA A 62 -9.88 1.50 -5.81
N LEU A 63 -9.36 2.71 -5.54
CA LEU A 63 -8.57 3.46 -6.50
C LEU A 63 -7.29 2.73 -6.91
N LEU A 64 -6.59 2.09 -5.97
CA LEU A 64 -5.40 1.29 -6.25
C LEU A 64 -5.74 0.07 -7.12
N VAL A 65 -6.84 -0.63 -6.83
CA VAL A 65 -7.33 -1.74 -7.64
C VAL A 65 -7.67 -1.27 -9.05
N LEU A 66 -8.37 -0.14 -9.20
CA LEU A 66 -8.70 0.44 -10.50
C LEU A 66 -7.45 0.84 -11.29
N ALA A 67 -6.48 1.49 -10.63
CA ALA A 67 -5.20 1.85 -11.24
C ALA A 67 -4.41 0.61 -11.69
N TRP A 68 -4.41 -0.44 -10.86
CA TRP A 68 -3.80 -1.73 -11.17
C TRP A 68 -4.47 -2.39 -12.38
N MET A 69 -5.78 -2.61 -12.33
CA MET A 69 -6.57 -3.24 -13.40
C MET A 69 -6.51 -2.45 -14.72
N GLY A 70 -6.26 -1.14 -14.65
CA GLY A 70 -6.09 -0.25 -15.79
C GLY A 70 -4.81 -0.50 -16.57
N GLN A 71 -3.91 0.49 -16.60
CA GLN A 71 -2.71 0.42 -17.44
C GLN A 71 -1.54 -0.30 -16.76
N LEU A 72 -1.47 -0.32 -15.43
CA LEU A 72 -0.31 -0.85 -14.72
C LEU A 72 -0.17 -2.35 -14.92
N ARG A 73 -1.23 -3.12 -14.67
CA ARG A 73 -1.22 -4.58 -14.89
C ARG A 73 -0.92 -4.93 -16.34
N LYS A 74 -1.50 -4.19 -17.29
CA LYS A 74 -1.26 -4.42 -18.73
C LYS A 74 0.22 -4.26 -19.09
N ARG A 75 0.87 -3.19 -18.61
CA ARG A 75 2.30 -2.95 -18.84
C ARG A 75 3.17 -4.03 -18.20
N VAL A 76 2.85 -4.45 -16.97
CA VAL A 76 3.59 -5.51 -16.27
C VAL A 76 3.44 -6.85 -16.98
N VAL A 77 2.23 -7.21 -17.41
CA VAL A 77 1.97 -8.45 -18.15
C VAL A 77 2.67 -8.44 -19.51
N GLN A 78 2.67 -7.32 -20.22
CA GLN A 78 3.39 -7.20 -21.50
C GLN A 78 4.89 -7.38 -21.29
N TRP A 79 5.47 -6.72 -20.29
CA TRP A 79 6.87 -6.86 -19.94
C TRP A 79 7.24 -8.31 -19.56
N LEU A 80 6.39 -9.00 -18.79
CA LEU A 80 6.61 -10.40 -18.42
C LEU A 80 6.53 -11.37 -19.62
N LYS A 81 5.76 -11.04 -20.66
CA LYS A 81 5.65 -11.86 -21.88
C LYS A 81 6.85 -11.75 -22.81
N GLU A 82 7.66 -10.70 -22.67
CA GLU A 82 8.90 -10.51 -23.43
C GLU A 82 10.06 -11.38 -22.90
N ASP A 83 9.84 -12.10 -21.79
CA ASP A 83 10.82 -12.98 -21.17
C ASP A 83 10.95 -14.34 -21.89
N ALA A 84 12.12 -14.98 -21.77
CA ALA A 84 12.53 -16.11 -22.61
C ALA A 84 11.57 -17.33 -22.58
N ASP A 85 10.86 -17.53 -21.46
CA ASP A 85 9.92 -18.65 -21.24
C ASP A 85 8.46 -18.30 -21.57
N GLY A 86 8.22 -17.21 -22.32
CA GLY A 86 6.89 -16.72 -22.68
C GLY A 86 6.08 -16.18 -21.49
N GLY A 87 6.75 -15.92 -20.35
CA GLY A 87 6.17 -15.27 -19.18
C GLY A 87 5.28 -16.14 -18.28
N THR A 88 5.20 -17.46 -18.51
CA THR A 88 4.28 -18.36 -17.78
C THR A 88 4.54 -18.39 -16.27
N GLU A 89 5.80 -18.57 -15.85
CA GLU A 89 6.18 -18.57 -14.43
C GLU A 89 6.04 -17.17 -13.79
N GLY A 90 6.42 -16.12 -14.54
CA GLY A 90 6.28 -14.73 -14.12
C GLY A 90 4.83 -14.32 -13.87
N LEU A 91 3.90 -14.76 -14.72
CA LEU A 91 2.46 -14.53 -14.55
C LEU A 91 1.89 -15.28 -13.35
N ALA A 92 2.30 -16.55 -13.13
CA ALA A 92 1.88 -17.30 -11.95
C ALA A 92 2.38 -16.65 -10.65
N ARG A 93 3.61 -16.13 -10.63
CA ARG A 93 4.15 -15.39 -9.49
C ARG A 93 3.45 -14.06 -9.29
N LEU A 94 3.14 -13.34 -10.36
CA LEU A 94 2.37 -12.09 -10.30
C LEU A 94 1.00 -12.33 -9.66
N HIS A 95 0.29 -13.38 -10.08
CA HIS A 95 -1.02 -13.69 -9.51
C HIS A 95 -0.96 -14.03 -8.02
N ARG A 96 0.07 -14.80 -7.59
CA ARG A 96 0.31 -15.05 -6.16
C ARG A 96 0.55 -13.76 -5.37
N LEU A 97 1.29 -12.81 -5.94
CA LEU A 97 1.53 -11.50 -5.32
C LEU A 97 0.25 -10.66 -5.26
N GLU A 98 -0.55 -10.63 -6.33
CA GLU A 98 -1.87 -9.98 -6.35
C GLU A 98 -2.74 -10.52 -5.20
N CYS A 99 -2.86 -11.85 -5.08
CA CYS A 99 -3.61 -12.49 -4.00
C CYS A 99 -3.01 -12.18 -2.61
N ALA A 100 -1.69 -12.25 -2.45
CA ALA A 100 -1.03 -11.98 -1.17
C ALA A 100 -1.28 -10.54 -0.68
N VAL A 101 -1.24 -9.56 -1.58
CA VAL A 101 -1.54 -8.15 -1.24
C VAL A 101 -2.99 -7.97 -0.83
N VAL A 102 -3.94 -8.60 -1.54
CA VAL A 102 -5.36 -8.55 -1.18
C VAL A 102 -5.60 -9.20 0.19
N ILE A 103 -5.03 -10.38 0.43
CA ILE A 103 -5.14 -11.07 1.72
C ILE A 103 -4.56 -10.21 2.84
N LEU A 104 -3.36 -9.63 2.64
CA LEU A 104 -2.74 -8.75 3.62
C LEU A 104 -3.61 -7.53 3.94
N ALA A 105 -4.19 -6.89 2.92
CA ALA A 105 -5.11 -5.77 3.11
C ALA A 105 -6.32 -6.20 3.95
N VAL A 106 -6.95 -7.33 3.63
CA VAL A 106 -8.09 -7.87 4.41
C VAL A 106 -7.71 -8.14 5.86
N VAL A 107 -6.55 -8.76 6.11
CA VAL A 107 -6.07 -9.05 7.47
C VAL A 107 -5.83 -7.77 8.27
N VAL A 108 -5.15 -6.78 7.67
CA VAL A 108 -4.90 -5.48 8.29
C VAL A 108 -6.21 -4.76 8.63
N GLU A 109 -7.16 -4.76 7.70
CA GLU A 109 -8.46 -4.13 7.93
C GLU A 109 -9.28 -4.85 9.00
N THR A 110 -9.25 -6.18 9.03
CA THR A 110 -9.91 -6.99 10.06
C THR A 110 -9.32 -6.69 11.44
N TYR A 111 -7.99 -6.62 11.54
CA TYR A 111 -7.32 -6.23 12.78
C TYR A 111 -7.71 -4.82 13.21
N ASN A 112 -7.72 -3.85 12.30
CA ASN A 112 -8.12 -2.48 12.60
C ASN A 112 -9.58 -2.39 13.04
N LEU A 113 -10.48 -3.12 12.38
CA LEU A 113 -11.90 -3.18 12.76
C LEU A 113 -12.06 -3.74 14.18
N TYR A 114 -11.34 -4.82 14.50
CA TYR A 114 -11.34 -5.41 15.83
C TYR A 114 -10.74 -4.48 16.89
N ALA A 115 -9.64 -3.80 16.60
CA ALA A 115 -9.01 -2.87 17.54
C ALA A 115 -9.92 -1.66 17.83
N THR A 116 -10.63 -1.15 16.83
CA THR A 116 -11.47 0.05 16.96
C THR A 116 -12.86 -0.26 17.50
N TRP A 117 -13.47 -1.40 17.14
CA TRP A 117 -14.86 -1.72 17.48
C TRP A 117 -15.05 -3.08 18.18
N GLY A 118 -13.99 -3.87 18.38
CA GLY A 118 -14.06 -5.16 19.07
C GLY A 118 -14.11 -5.06 20.61
N HIS A 119 -14.07 -3.84 21.15
CA HIS A 119 -14.16 -3.56 22.60
C HIS A 119 -15.52 -2.95 23.04
N THR A 120 -16.51 -2.87 22.16
CA THR A 120 -17.91 -2.56 22.53
C THR A 120 -18.66 -3.82 22.93
#